data_AF-A0A918Q1P6-F1
#
_entry.id   AF-A0A918Q1P6-F1
#
_cell.length_a   1.000
_cell.length_b   1.000
_cell.length_c   1.000
_cell.angle_alpha   90.00
_cell.angle_beta   90.00
_cell.angle_gamma   90.00
#
_symmetry.space_group_name_H-M   'P 1'
#
loop_
_entity.id
_entity.type
_entity.pdbx_description
1 polymer ?
#
loop_
_entity_poly.entity_id
_entity_poly.type
_entity_poly.pdbx_seq_one_letter_code
_entity_poly.pdbx_strand_id
1 'polypeptide(L)'
;MNPKIQKTILAGLIGTAVMTLIMILAPMMGMPKMSAPGMLSGMLGTPLFVGWLMHFMIGIMFAFAYSYAILCLFNHKIQNIYLKGAVFGFMVFVVAQIMMAIMGAMMPMPDMAGSKALMMLGSLMGHIFYGITVAKTVGEEACEVKPDGSQAK
;
A
#
# COMPACT_ATOMS: atom_id res chain seq x y z
N MET A 1 -18.42 -4.13 15.48
CA MET A 1 -17.98 -3.62 14.15
C MET A 1 -18.18 -4.74 13.14
N ASN A 2 -18.42 -4.42 11.87
CA ASN A 2 -18.51 -5.42 10.81
C ASN A 2 -17.16 -6.17 10.66
N PRO A 3 -17.13 -7.51 10.70
CA PRO A 3 -15.89 -8.30 10.63
C PRO A 3 -15.07 -8.01 9.36
N LYS A 4 -15.74 -7.69 8.24
CA LYS A 4 -15.07 -7.29 7.00
C LYS A 4 -14.27 -6.01 7.17
N ILE A 5 -14.86 -4.99 7.79
CA ILE A 5 -14.21 -3.70 8.04
C ILE A 5 -12.99 -3.89 8.94
N GLN A 6 -13.10 -4.72 9.98
CA GLN A 6 -11.97 -5.03 10.87
C GLN A 6 -10.85 -5.76 10.13
N LYS A 7 -11.17 -6.77 9.32
CA LYS A 7 -10.18 -7.48 8.47
C LYS A 7 -9.48 -6.52 7.50
N THR A 8 -10.22 -5.63 6.84
CA THR A 8 -9.65 -4.65 5.90
C THR A 8 -8.72 -3.65 6.58
N ILE A 9 -9.11 -3.10 7.74
CA ILE A 9 -8.23 -2.21 8.51
C ILE A 9 -6.96 -2.95 8.92
N LEU A 10 -7.10 -4.16 9.45
CA LEU A 10 -5.97 -4.99 9.85
C LEU A 10 -5.05 -5.31 8.67
N ALA A 11 -5.60 -5.62 7.50
CA ALA A 11 -4.84 -5.85 6.27
C ALA A 11 -4.01 -4.64 5.86
N GLY A 12 -4.59 -3.43 5.92
CA GLY A 12 -3.86 -2.19 5.65
C GLY A 12 -2.71 -1.97 6.63
N LEU A 13 -2.97 -2.16 7.93
CA LEU A 13 -1.94 -2.02 8.98
C LEU A 13 -0.80 -3.03 8.80
N ILE A 14 -1.11 -4.31 8.63
CA ILE A 14 -0.11 -5.37 8.45
C ILE A 14 0.65 -5.15 7.14
N GLY A 15 -0.05 -4.84 6.04
CA GLY A 15 0.56 -4.54 4.75
C GLY A 15 1.57 -3.41 4.85
N THR A 16 1.18 -2.28 5.45
CA THR A 16 2.07 -1.12 5.62
C THR A 16 3.25 -1.45 6.53
N ALA A 17 3.03 -2.21 7.60
CA ALA A 17 4.12 -2.65 8.49
C ALA A 17 5.13 -3.53 7.74
N VAL A 18 4.67 -4.52 6.95
CA VAL A 18 5.54 -5.38 6.14
C VAL A 18 6.33 -4.56 5.12
N MET A 19 5.66 -3.64 4.41
CA MET A 19 6.32 -2.73 3.48
C MET A 19 7.38 -1.88 4.20
N THR A 20 7.07 -1.37 5.38
CA THR A 20 8.00 -0.57 6.18
C THR A 20 9.23 -1.38 6.61
N LEU A 21 9.03 -2.64 7.02
CA LEU A 21 10.14 -3.53 7.37
C LEU A 21 11.06 -3.77 6.17
N ILE A 22 10.51 -3.99 4.98
CA ILE A 22 11.28 -4.10 3.74
C ILE A 22 12.01 -2.77 3.45
N MET A 23 11.31 -1.65 3.67
CA MET A 23 11.81 -0.26 3.75
C MET A 23 13.15 -0.16 4.48
N ILE A 24 13.15 -0.66 5.72
CA ILE A 24 14.24 -0.59 6.68
C ILE A 24 15.38 -1.54 6.32
N LEU A 25 15.07 -2.70 5.73
CA LEU A 25 16.05 -3.72 5.33
C LEU A 25 16.70 -3.43 3.97
N ALA A 26 16.01 -2.71 3.08
CA ALA A 26 16.49 -2.41 1.73
C ALA A 26 17.89 -1.77 1.69
N PRO A 27 18.26 -0.85 2.60
CA PRO A 27 19.62 -0.30 2.66
C PRO A 27 20.71 -1.32 2.94
N MET A 28 20.40 -2.40 3.67
CA MET A 28 21.34 -3.49 3.92
C MET A 28 21.62 -4.32 2.66
N MET A 29 20.74 -4.23 1.65
CA MET A 29 20.90 -4.85 0.33
C MET A 29 21.51 -3.88 -0.70
N GLY A 30 22.08 -2.75 -0.26
CA GLY A 30 22.72 -1.76 -1.14
C GLY A 30 21.76 -0.75 -1.77
N MET A 31 20.48 -0.73 -1.39
CA MET A 31 19.55 0.29 -1.86
C MET A 31 19.70 1.60 -1.07
N PRO A 32 19.32 2.75 -1.63
CA PRO A 32 19.30 4.00 -0.88
C PRO A 32 18.30 3.96 0.29
N LYS A 33 18.60 4.71 1.36
CA LYS A 33 17.67 4.87 2.49
C LYS A 33 16.40 5.58 2.02
N MET A 34 15.27 4.93 2.21
CA MET A 34 13.95 5.48 1.89
C MET A 34 13.06 5.43 3.11
N SER A 35 12.44 6.57 3.44
CA SER A 35 11.46 6.67 4.51
C SER A 35 10.22 7.36 3.98
N ALA A 36 9.15 6.58 3.76
CA ALA A 36 7.86 7.13 3.37
C ALA A 36 7.27 8.07 4.44
N PRO A 37 7.31 7.75 5.76
CA PRO A 37 6.91 8.68 6.81
C PRO A 37 7.72 9.98 6.80
N GLY A 38 9.05 9.87 6.64
CA GLY A 38 9.94 11.02 6.59
C GLY A 38 9.68 11.93 5.39
N MET A 39 9.36 11.33 4.24
CA MET A 39 8.99 12.06 3.03
C MET A 39 7.67 12.82 3.22
N LEU A 40 6.64 12.16 3.74
CA LEU A 40 5.34 12.79 4.01
C LEU A 40 5.45 13.91 5.05
N SER A 41 6.19 13.69 6.14
CA SER A 41 6.40 14.73 7.15
C SER A 41 7.19 15.91 6.61
N GLY A 42 8.23 15.64 5.80
CA GLY A 42 9.06 16.67 5.18
C GLY A 42 8.29 17.56 4.20
N MET A 43 7.48 16.95 3.34
CA MET A 43 6.66 17.69 2.37
C MET A 43 5.59 18.56 3.02
N LEU A 44 4.99 18.09 4.13
CA LEU A 44 3.95 18.82 4.86
C LEU A 44 4.51 19.78 5.92
N GLY A 45 5.83 19.77 6.17
CA GLY A 45 6.44 20.54 7.26
C GLY A 45 5.93 20.14 8.65
N THR A 46 5.50 18.88 8.81
CA THR A 46 4.91 18.37 10.05
C THR A 46 5.89 17.48 10.82
N PRO A 47 5.66 17.20 12.12
CA PRO A 47 6.48 16.25 12.87
C PRO A 47 6.47 14.85 12.26
N LEU A 48 7.56 14.09 12.42
CA LEU A 48 7.70 12.73 11.89
C LEU A 48 6.56 11.79 12.30
N PHE A 49 6.01 11.95 13.51
CA PHE A 49 4.85 11.19 14.00
C PHE A 49 3.61 11.36 13.09
N VAL A 50 3.38 12.56 12.55
CA VAL A 50 2.28 12.82 11.61
C VAL A 50 2.54 12.09 10.30
N GLY A 51 3.79 12.06 9.81
CA GLY A 51 4.18 11.28 8.64
C GLY A 51 3.88 9.78 8.81
N TRP A 52 4.13 9.23 10.00
CA TRP A 52 3.77 7.83 10.31
C TRP A 52 2.27 7.60 10.31
N LEU A 53 1.51 8.48 10.97
CA LEU A 53 0.05 8.40 10.99
C LEU A 53 -0.50 8.40 9.56
N MET A 54 -0.05 9.32 8.72
CA MET A 54 -0.44 9.41 7.31
C MET A 54 -0.04 8.16 6.53
N HIS A 55 1.17 7.63 6.73
CA HIS A 55 1.62 6.42 6.02
C HIS A 55 0.72 5.22 6.29
N PHE A 56 0.34 5.00 7.56
CA PHE A 56 -0.59 3.93 7.94
C PHE A 56 -2.03 4.21 7.48
N MET A 57 -2.50 5.46 7.56
CA MET A 57 -3.83 5.84 7.06
C MET A 57 -3.97 5.59 5.56
N ILE A 58 -2.97 5.99 4.76
CA ILE A 58 -2.94 5.75 3.32
C ILE A 58 -2.94 4.24 3.01
N GLY A 59 -2.19 3.45 3.79
CA GLY A 59 -2.25 1.99 3.71
C GLY A 59 -3.65 1.45 3.94
N ILE A 60 -4.30 1.85 5.03
CA ILE A 60 -5.68 1.45 5.30
C ILE A 60 -6.60 1.83 4.13
N MET A 61 -6.51 3.06 3.59
CA MET A 61 -7.29 3.49 2.44
C MET A 61 -7.08 2.60 1.20
N PHE A 62 -5.84 2.22 0.90
CA PHE A 62 -5.57 1.30 -0.19
C PHE A 62 -6.11 -0.11 0.08
N ALA A 63 -6.08 -0.60 1.32
CA ALA A 63 -6.69 -1.88 1.67
C ALA A 63 -8.22 -1.86 1.49
N PHE A 64 -8.88 -0.73 1.77
CA PHE A 64 -10.29 -0.53 1.40
C PHE A 64 -10.50 -0.54 -0.11
N ALA A 65 -9.66 0.16 -0.87
CA ALA A 65 -9.73 0.11 -2.34
C ALA A 65 -9.57 -1.32 -2.87
N TYR A 66 -8.67 -2.13 -2.29
CA TYR A 66 -8.56 -3.54 -2.63
C TYR A 66 -9.84 -4.31 -2.32
N SER A 67 -10.33 -4.21 -1.09
CA SER A 67 -11.44 -5.02 -0.57
C SER A 67 -12.78 -4.74 -1.26
N TYR A 68 -12.98 -3.52 -1.76
CA TYR A 68 -14.26 -3.08 -2.34
C TYR A 68 -14.24 -2.92 -3.86
N ALA A 69 -13.12 -2.50 -4.46
CA ALA A 69 -13.04 -2.31 -5.92
C ALA A 69 -12.38 -3.50 -6.62
N ILE A 70 -11.17 -3.87 -6.21
CA ILE A 70 -10.33 -4.82 -6.95
C ILE A 70 -10.83 -6.25 -6.78
N LEU A 71 -11.16 -6.63 -5.55
CA LEU A 71 -11.61 -7.97 -5.23
C LEU A 71 -12.87 -8.33 -6.02
N CYS A 72 -13.80 -7.39 -6.21
CA CYS A 72 -15.06 -7.67 -6.89
C CYS A 72 -14.99 -7.47 -8.42
N LEU A 73 -14.08 -6.64 -8.93
CA LEU A 73 -13.85 -6.50 -10.38
C LEU A 73 -12.98 -7.61 -10.98
N PHE A 74 -12.01 -8.13 -10.21
CA PHE A 74 -11.00 -9.07 -10.71
C PHE A 74 -11.12 -10.49 -10.14
N ASN A 75 -12.12 -10.78 -9.30
CA ASN A 75 -12.26 -12.11 -8.70
C ASN A 75 -12.29 -13.24 -9.74
N HIS A 76 -12.90 -12.96 -10.89
CA HIS A 76 -13.14 -13.95 -11.93
C HIS A 76 -11.94 -14.17 -12.86
N LYS A 77 -10.93 -13.29 -12.85
CA LYS A 77 -9.81 -13.32 -13.82
C LYS A 77 -8.50 -13.87 -13.26
N ILE A 78 -8.26 -13.75 -11.95
CA ILE A 78 -7.00 -14.17 -11.33
C ILE A 78 -7.31 -15.00 -10.08
N GLN A 79 -7.09 -16.32 -10.16
CA GLN A 79 -7.29 -17.24 -9.04
C GLN A 79 -6.09 -17.29 -8.08
N ASN A 80 -4.88 -16.99 -8.55
CA ASN A 80 -3.70 -16.98 -7.69
C ASN A 80 -3.66 -15.72 -6.81
N ILE A 81 -3.83 -15.90 -5.50
CA ILE A 81 -3.84 -14.81 -4.50
C ILE A 81 -2.55 -13.97 -4.48
N TYR A 82 -1.39 -14.59 -4.70
CA TYR A 82 -0.10 -13.88 -4.74
C TYR A 82 -0.01 -13.01 -5.99
N LEU A 83 -0.44 -13.53 -7.15
CA LEU A 83 -0.47 -12.75 -8.38
C LEU A 83 -1.48 -11.60 -8.30
N LYS A 84 -2.67 -11.85 -7.75
CA LYS A 84 -3.71 -10.85 -7.49
C LYS A 84 -3.17 -9.72 -6.61
N GLY A 85 -2.50 -10.07 -5.52
CA GLY A 85 -1.84 -9.13 -4.62
C GLY A 85 -0.68 -8.38 -5.27
N ALA A 86 0.15 -9.03 -6.08
CA ALA A 86 1.25 -8.39 -6.79
C ALA A 86 0.76 -7.36 -7.83
N VAL A 87 -0.28 -7.72 -8.61
CA VAL A 87 -0.93 -6.81 -9.56
C VAL A 87 -1.56 -5.63 -8.84
N PHE A 88 -2.23 -5.87 -7.72
CA PHE A 88 -2.74 -4.79 -6.87
C PHE A 88 -1.62 -3.89 -6.34
N GLY A 89 -0.55 -4.47 -5.80
CA GLY A 89 0.63 -3.73 -5.34
C GLY A 89 1.26 -2.87 -6.43
N PHE A 90 1.36 -3.40 -7.66
CA PHE A 90 1.83 -2.63 -8.81
C PHE A 90 0.91 -1.44 -9.13
N MET A 91 -0.41 -1.62 -9.10
CA MET A 91 -1.35 -0.51 -9.29
C MET A 91 -1.21 0.55 -8.20
N VAL A 92 -1.09 0.14 -6.93
CA VAL A 92 -0.83 1.07 -5.81
C VAL A 92 0.48 1.81 -6.02
N PHE A 93 1.53 1.13 -6.47
CA PHE A 93 2.81 1.77 -6.81
C PHE A 93 2.63 2.85 -7.88
N VAL A 94 1.94 2.55 -8.98
CA VAL A 94 1.70 3.54 -10.05
C VAL A 94 0.92 4.74 -9.51
N VAL A 95 -0.14 4.51 -8.74
CA VAL A 95 -0.91 5.58 -8.10
C VAL A 95 -0.01 6.41 -7.17
N ALA A 96 0.82 5.76 -6.37
CA ALA A 96 1.77 6.44 -5.49
C ALA A 96 2.78 7.29 -6.28
N GLN A 97 3.34 6.79 -7.38
CA GLN A 97 4.26 7.57 -8.22
C GLN A 97 3.58 8.79 -8.84
N ILE A 98 2.34 8.65 -9.34
CA ILE A 98 1.56 9.76 -9.89
C ILE A 98 1.28 10.80 -8.81
N MET A 99 0.82 10.38 -7.63
CA MET A 99 0.53 11.29 -6.52
C MET A 99 1.80 12.00 -6.03
N MET A 100 2.92 11.29 -5.93
CA MET A 100 4.21 11.88 -5.58
C MET A 100 4.68 12.91 -6.63
N ALA A 101 4.46 12.66 -7.92
CA ALA A 101 4.79 13.61 -8.97
C ALA A 101 3.91 14.87 -8.90
N ILE A 102 2.60 14.72 -8.68
CA ILE A 102 1.68 15.84 -8.50
C ILE A 102 2.07 16.66 -7.26
N MET A 103 2.26 15.99 -6.13
CA MET A 103 2.64 16.67 -4.89
C MET A 103 4.01 17.33 -5.00
N GLY A 104 4.98 16.71 -5.68
CA GLY A 104 6.30 17.29 -5.91
C GLY A 104 6.32 18.47 -6.89
N ALA A 105 5.29 18.62 -7.73
CA ALA A 105 5.09 19.81 -8.55
C ALA A 105 4.45 20.98 -7.76
N MET A 106 3.73 20.68 -6.67
CA MET A 106 3.02 21.68 -5.85
C MET A 106 3.77 22.07 -4.57
N MET A 107 4.58 21.16 -4.03
CA MET A 107 5.29 21.30 -2.77
C MET A 107 6.78 20.97 -2.94
N PRO A 108 7.67 21.64 -2.19
CA PRO A 108 9.09 21.30 -2.20
C PRO A 108 9.30 19.87 -1.71
N MET A 109 9.96 19.06 -2.52
CA MET A 109 10.34 17.70 -2.17
C MET A 109 11.63 17.72 -1.33
N PRO A 110 11.70 16.96 -0.22
CA PRO A 110 12.95 16.80 0.52
C PRO A 110 14.02 16.13 -0.36
N ASP A 111 15.28 16.51 -0.16
CA ASP A 111 16.40 15.94 -0.91
C ASP A 111 16.49 14.43 -0.68
N MET A 112 16.46 13.70 -1.80
CA MET A 112 16.52 12.25 -1.82
C MET A 112 17.95 11.81 -2.10
N ALA A 113 18.61 11.24 -1.09
CA ALA A 113 19.98 10.77 -1.21
C ALA A 113 20.06 9.46 -2.00
N GLY A 114 21.03 9.37 -2.92
CA GLY A 114 21.37 8.13 -3.65
C GLY A 114 20.79 8.01 -5.05
N SER A 115 20.83 6.80 -5.61
CA SER A 115 20.35 6.52 -6.97
C SER A 115 18.83 6.51 -7.05
N LYS A 116 18.25 7.43 -7.83
CA LYS A 116 16.80 7.51 -8.09
C LYS A 116 16.23 6.20 -8.67
N ALA A 117 17.02 5.48 -9.48
CA ALA A 117 16.61 4.21 -10.07
C ALA A 117 16.47 3.11 -9.01
N LEU A 118 17.46 2.98 -8.10
CA LEU A 118 17.39 2.00 -7.01
C LEU A 118 16.27 2.32 -6.03
N MET A 119 15.98 3.61 -5.80
CA MET A 119 14.85 4.02 -4.99
C MET A 119 13.51 3.61 -5.63
N MET A 120 13.35 3.82 -6.92
CA MET A 120 12.14 3.42 -7.64
C MET A 120 11.92 1.91 -7.56
N LEU A 121 13.00 1.12 -7.71
CA LEU A 121 12.94 -0.34 -7.57
C LEU A 121 12.56 -0.77 -6.15
N GLY A 122 13.19 -0.20 -5.11
CA GLY A 122 12.83 -0.53 -3.73
C GLY A 122 11.41 -0.08 -3.36
N SER A 123 10.95 1.05 -3.90
CA SER A 123 9.55 1.48 -3.78
C SER A 123 8.60 0.48 -4.43
N LEU A 124 8.88 0.05 -5.66
CA LEU A 124 8.08 -0.96 -6.35
C LEU A 124 8.01 -2.27 -5.57
N MET A 125 9.15 -2.77 -5.10
CA MET A 125 9.21 -3.98 -4.28
C MET A 125 8.35 -3.83 -3.02
N GLY A 126 8.49 -2.74 -2.28
CA GLY A 126 7.70 -2.47 -1.09
C GLY A 126 6.19 -2.54 -1.36
N HIS A 127 5.74 -1.95 -2.47
CA HIS A 127 4.33 -1.96 -2.86
C HIS A 127 3.84 -3.34 -3.34
N ILE A 128 4.68 -4.14 -4.00
CA ILE A 128 4.33 -5.52 -4.37
C ILE A 128 4.11 -6.35 -3.10
N PHE A 129 5.02 -6.29 -2.14
CA PHE A 129 4.89 -7.01 -0.86
C PHE A 129 3.70 -6.50 -0.04
N TYR A 130 3.45 -5.19 -0.04
CA TYR A 130 2.24 -4.59 0.52
C TYR A 130 0.99 -5.24 -0.09
N GLY A 131 0.89 -5.27 -1.42
CA GLY A 131 -0.28 -5.80 -2.13
C GLY A 131 -0.51 -7.28 -1.90
N ILE A 132 0.55 -8.10 -1.90
CA ILE A 132 0.49 -9.53 -1.55
C ILE A 132 -0.01 -9.72 -0.12
N THR A 133 0.51 -8.94 0.82
CA THR A 133 0.13 -9.03 2.23
C THR A 133 -1.32 -8.66 2.43
N VAL A 134 -1.78 -7.54 1.85
CA VAL A 134 -3.19 -7.13 1.90
C VAL A 134 -4.09 -8.19 1.30
N ALA A 135 -3.75 -8.72 0.12
CA ALA A 135 -4.53 -9.77 -0.54
C ALA A 135 -4.69 -11.02 0.35
N LYS A 136 -3.59 -11.45 0.98
CA LYS A 136 -3.57 -12.61 1.87
C LYS A 136 -4.35 -12.37 3.16
N THR A 137 -4.25 -11.18 3.76
CA THR A 137 -4.94 -10.86 5.01
C THR A 137 -6.45 -10.67 4.83
N VAL A 138 -6.88 -10.07 3.72
CA VAL A 138 -8.31 -9.90 3.41
C VAL A 138 -8.96 -11.22 3.01
N GLY A 139 -8.26 -12.06 2.25
CA GLY A 139 -8.78 -13.33 1.73
C GLY A 139 -9.83 -13.14 0.62
N GLU A 140 -10.43 -14.25 0.17
CA GLU A 140 -11.45 -14.26 -0.91
C GLU A 140 -12.87 -13.95 -0.41
N GLU A 141 -13.10 -14.05 0.90
CA GLU A 141 -14.40 -13.89 1.56
C GLU A 141 -14.98 -12.46 1.47
N ALA A 142 -14.17 -11.48 1.06
CA ALA A 142 -14.61 -10.10 0.99
C ALA A 142 -15.62 -9.80 -0.14
N CYS A 143 -15.79 -10.68 -1.12
CA CYS A 143 -16.79 -10.51 -2.21
C CYS A 143 -17.99 -11.46 -2.15
N GLU A 144 -18.28 -12.16 -1.05
CA GLU A 144 -19.61 -12.77 -0.89
C GLU A 144 -20.67 -11.69 -0.65
N VAL A 145 -21.05 -11.00 -1.72
CA VAL A 145 -22.42 -10.53 -1.90
C VAL A 145 -23.14 -11.68 -2.57
N LYS A 146 -24.09 -12.30 -1.85
CA LYS A 146 -24.97 -13.30 -2.46
C LYS A 146 -25.68 -12.67 -3.67
N PRO A 147 -26.08 -13.45 -4.70
CA PRO A 147 -26.75 -12.91 -5.88
C PRO A 147 -28.04 -12.12 -5.61
N ASP A 148 -28.54 -12.12 -4.36
CA ASP A 148 -29.68 -11.36 -3.87
C ASP A 148 -29.32 -9.98 -3.22
N GLY A 149 -28.04 -9.59 -3.20
CA GLY A 149 -27.59 -8.32 -2.62
C GLY A 149 -27.39 -8.33 -1.09
N SER A 150 -27.50 -9.49 -0.42
CA SER A 150 -27.22 -9.60 1.01
C SER A 150 -25.74 -9.87 1.31
N GLN A 151 -25.21 -9.22 2.35
CA GLN A 151 -23.86 -9.48 2.88
C GLN A 151 -23.87 -10.82 3.63
N ALA A 152 -22.94 -11.72 3.31
CA ALA A 152 -22.75 -12.96 4.07
C ALA A 152 -22.37 -12.67 5.54
N LYS A 153 -22.86 -13.53 6.44
CA LYS A 153 -22.86 -13.36 7.90
C LYS A 153 -21.50 -13.65 8.52
#